data_AF-A0A1U7SP53-F1
#
_entry.id   AF-A0A1U7SP53-F1
#
_cell.length_a   1.000
_cell.length_b   1.000
_cell.length_c   1.000
_cell.angle_alpha   90.00
_cell.angle_beta   90.00
_cell.angle_gamma   90.00
#
_symmetry.space_group_name_H-M   'P 1'
#
loop_
_entity.id
_entity.type
_entity.pdbx_description
1 polymer ?
#
loop_
_entity_poly.entity_id
_entity_poly.type
_entity_poly.pdbx_seq_one_letter_code
_entity_poly.pdbx_strand_id
1 'polypeptide(L)'
;GVFRALSPRPLQGAAEHGLEKIPEPIKEATALFYGPPAAASGTLPEGQVDSLLAIISSQRERFRARNQELEAENRMAQHTLQALQSELDSLRADNIKLFEKIKFLQSYPGRGGSSDDTELRYASQYEERLDPFSSFSKRERQRKYLSLSPWDKATLSMGRLVLSNKMARTIGFFYTLFLHCLVFL
;
A
#
# COMPACT_ATOMS: atom_id res chain seq x y z
N GLY A 1 -15.87 -19.68 -21.57
CA GLY A 1 -14.71 -18.78 -21.67
C GLY A 1 -15.17 -17.50 -22.32
N VAL A 2 -15.16 -16.38 -21.58
CA VAL A 2 -15.61 -15.08 -22.07
C VAL A 2 -14.54 -14.06 -21.71
N PHE A 3 -13.50 -13.98 -22.53
CA PHE A 3 -12.54 -12.88 -22.52
C PHE A 3 -13.05 -11.82 -23.50
N ARG A 4 -13.82 -10.85 -23.00
CA ARG A 4 -14.17 -9.64 -23.75
C ARG A 4 -13.10 -8.60 -23.47
N ALA A 5 -12.25 -8.35 -24.46
CA ALA A 5 -11.19 -7.35 -24.43
C ALA A 5 -11.75 -5.98 -24.03
N LEU A 6 -11.13 -5.37 -23.02
CA LEU A 6 -11.33 -3.97 -22.64
C LEU A 6 -10.69 -3.09 -23.73
N SER A 7 -11.50 -2.48 -24.59
CA SER A 7 -11.06 -1.31 -25.35
C SER A 7 -10.86 -0.12 -24.41
N PRO A 8 -9.79 0.68 -24.56
CA PRO A 8 -9.65 1.93 -23.82
C PRO A 8 -10.73 2.92 -24.30
N ARG A 9 -11.51 3.46 -23.35
CA ARG A 9 -12.46 4.55 -23.62
C ARG A 9 -11.67 5.82 -24.00
N PRO A 10 -12.10 6.59 -25.02
CA PRO A 10 -11.51 7.89 -25.28
C PRO A 10 -11.89 8.87 -24.17
N LEU A 11 -10.90 9.60 -23.66
CA LEU A 11 -11.06 10.69 -22.70
C LEU A 11 -11.69 11.91 -23.40
N GLN A 12 -12.98 11.86 -23.72
CA GLN A 12 -13.69 12.92 -24.45
C GLN A 12 -14.37 13.96 -23.52
N GLY A 13 -13.93 14.11 -22.27
CA GLY A 13 -14.71 14.87 -21.26
C GLY A 13 -14.06 16.08 -20.60
N ALA A 14 -12.80 16.42 -20.89
CA ALA A 14 -12.03 17.31 -19.99
C ALA A 14 -11.48 18.62 -20.59
N ALA A 15 -11.80 18.97 -21.85
CA ALA A 15 -11.17 20.11 -22.52
C ALA A 15 -12.09 21.28 -22.91
N GLU A 16 -13.42 21.13 -22.90
CA GLU A 16 -14.32 22.08 -23.59
C GLU A 16 -15.10 23.04 -22.66
N HIS A 17 -14.85 23.06 -21.35
CA HIS A 17 -15.68 23.85 -20.42
C HIS A 17 -14.94 25.00 -19.70
N GLY A 18 -13.75 25.38 -20.19
CA GLY A 18 -12.89 26.39 -19.56
C GLY A 18 -12.79 27.75 -20.27
N LEU A 19 -13.26 27.86 -21.52
CA LEU A 19 -13.00 29.05 -22.35
C LEU A 19 -14.17 30.05 -22.42
N GLU A 20 -15.35 29.73 -21.89
CA GLU A 20 -16.56 30.54 -22.12
C GLU A 20 -16.91 31.53 -21.00
N LYS A 21 -15.93 32.02 -20.25
CA LYS A 21 -16.22 33.01 -19.20
C LYS A 21 -15.13 34.05 -19.03
N ILE A 22 -14.85 34.75 -20.11
CA ILE A 22 -14.30 36.10 -20.02
C ILE A 22 -15.50 37.04 -19.84
N PRO A 23 -15.69 37.66 -18.66
CA PRO A 23 -16.72 38.68 -18.50
C PRO A 23 -16.54 39.80 -19.53
N GLU A 24 -17.61 40.19 -20.22
CA GLU A 24 -17.69 41.30 -21.19
C GLU A 24 -16.83 42.55 -20.85
N PRO A 25 -16.76 43.05 -19.61
CA PRO A 25 -15.91 44.22 -19.29
C PRO A 25 -14.40 44.00 -19.53
N ILE A 26 -13.91 42.75 -19.53
CA ILE A 26 -12.51 42.43 -19.84
C ILE A 26 -12.26 42.55 -21.35
N LYS A 27 -13.25 42.21 -22.19
CA LYS A 27 -13.13 42.33 -23.66
C LYS A 27 -13.09 43.79 -24.08
N GLU A 28 -13.93 44.64 -23.49
CA GLU A 28 -13.93 46.09 -23.75
C GLU A 28 -12.66 46.78 -23.25
N ALA A 29 -12.20 46.47 -22.03
CA ALA A 29 -10.97 47.03 -21.49
C ALA A 29 -9.72 46.58 -22.27
N THR A 30 -9.70 45.34 -22.77
CA THR A 30 -8.60 44.81 -23.60
C THR A 30 -8.67 45.38 -25.02
N ALA A 31 -9.87 45.58 -25.59
CA ALA A 31 -10.05 46.20 -26.91
C ALA A 31 -9.61 47.68 -26.92
N LEU A 32 -9.79 48.41 -25.82
CA LEU A 32 -9.27 49.78 -25.65
C LEU A 32 -7.74 49.86 -25.63
N PHE A 33 -7.06 48.75 -25.29
CA PHE A 33 -5.59 48.69 -25.22
C PHE A 33 -4.93 48.36 -26.57
N TYR A 34 -5.69 47.80 -27.52
CA TYR A 34 -5.19 47.33 -28.82
C TYR A 34 -5.70 48.17 -30.02
N GLY A 35 -5.99 49.46 -29.79
CA GLY A 35 -6.25 50.43 -30.87
C GLY A 35 -4.97 50.80 -31.65
N PRO A 36 -5.07 51.22 -32.93
CA PRO A 36 -3.92 51.46 -33.80
C PRO A 36 -2.98 52.55 -33.23
N PRO A 37 -1.68 52.55 -33.58
CA PRO A 37 -0.69 53.45 -33.01
C PRO A 37 -0.87 54.86 -33.60
N ALA A 38 -1.83 55.60 -33.06
CA ALA A 38 -1.98 57.01 -33.36
C ALA A 38 -1.10 57.82 -32.41
N ALA A 39 -0.10 58.47 -32.98
CA ALA A 39 0.72 59.47 -32.33
C ALA A 39 -0.14 60.53 -31.63
N ALA A 40 0.12 60.79 -30.34
CA ALA A 40 0.06 62.13 -29.73
C ALA A 40 0.44 62.04 -28.25
N SER A 41 1.60 62.59 -27.94
CA SER A 41 1.89 63.24 -26.67
C SER A 41 0.76 64.20 -26.30
N GLY A 42 -0.05 63.82 -25.32
CA GLY A 42 -1.06 64.65 -24.69
C GLY A 42 -1.28 64.14 -23.27
N THR A 43 -1.04 65.00 -22.28
CA THR A 43 -1.33 64.71 -20.87
C THR A 43 -2.80 64.36 -20.72
N LEU A 44 -3.08 63.10 -20.36
CA LEU A 44 -4.44 62.66 -20.02
C LEU A 44 -4.94 63.50 -18.83
N PRO A 45 -6.19 64.00 -18.85
CA PRO A 45 -6.73 64.74 -17.72
C PRO A 45 -6.73 63.86 -16.45
N GLU A 46 -6.27 64.40 -15.32
CA GLU A 46 -6.01 63.62 -14.08
C GLU A 46 -7.18 62.71 -13.68
N GLY A 47 -8.43 63.18 -13.79
CA GLY A 47 -9.61 62.38 -13.45
C GLY A 47 -9.83 61.13 -14.33
N GLN A 48 -9.31 61.10 -15.56
CA GLN A 48 -9.34 59.91 -16.41
C GLN A 48 -8.28 58.89 -15.97
N VAL A 49 -7.13 59.36 -15.50
CA VAL A 49 -6.07 58.52 -14.96
C VAL A 49 -6.53 57.85 -13.67
N ASP A 50 -7.18 58.60 -12.77
CA ASP A 50 -7.74 58.06 -11.52
C ASP A 50 -8.80 56.98 -11.77
N SER A 51 -9.67 57.18 -12.77
CA SER A 51 -10.67 56.19 -13.18
C SER A 51 -10.02 54.92 -13.74
N LEU A 52 -8.99 55.06 -14.59
CA LEU A 52 -8.24 53.91 -15.11
C LEU A 52 -7.50 53.16 -13.99
N LEU A 53 -6.87 53.87 -13.06
CA LEU A 53 -6.21 53.28 -11.91
C LEU A 53 -7.20 52.54 -11.00
N ALA A 54 -8.40 53.10 -10.78
CA ALA A 54 -9.47 52.44 -10.04
C ALA A 54 -9.91 51.14 -10.73
N ILE A 55 -10.12 51.16 -12.05
CA ILE A 55 -10.48 49.96 -12.82
C ILE A 55 -9.38 48.90 -12.73
N ILE A 56 -8.13 49.26 -12.95
CA ILE A 56 -6.98 48.34 -12.88
C ILE A 56 -6.84 47.76 -11.47
N SER A 57 -7.01 48.57 -10.43
CA SER A 57 -6.98 48.11 -9.04
C SER A 57 -8.06 47.07 -8.77
N SER A 58 -9.29 47.30 -9.27
CA SER A 58 -10.41 46.38 -9.10
C SER A 58 -10.20 45.07 -9.87
N GLN A 59 -9.62 45.15 -11.08
CA GLN A 59 -9.26 43.97 -11.87
C GLN A 59 -8.19 43.15 -11.15
N ARG A 60 -7.13 43.80 -10.66
CA ARG A 60 -6.07 43.16 -9.87
C ARG A 60 -6.64 42.46 -8.65
N GLU A 61 -7.55 43.09 -7.93
CA GLU A 61 -8.17 42.49 -6.74
C GLU A 61 -9.00 41.25 -7.09
N ARG A 62 -9.78 41.30 -8.17
CA ARG A 62 -10.55 40.14 -8.65
C ARG A 62 -9.66 38.99 -9.09
N PHE A 63 -8.57 39.28 -9.82
CA PHE A 63 -7.60 38.26 -10.20
C PHE A 63 -6.92 37.66 -8.97
N ARG A 64 -6.59 38.48 -7.97
CA ARG A 64 -6.01 38.01 -6.71
C ARG A 64 -6.96 37.08 -5.96
N ALA A 65 -8.22 37.47 -5.81
CA ALA A 65 -9.25 36.66 -5.17
C ALA A 65 -9.45 35.32 -5.89
N ARG A 66 -9.56 35.34 -7.23
CA ARG A 66 -9.70 34.11 -8.02
C ARG A 66 -8.48 33.22 -7.95
N ASN A 67 -7.27 33.79 -7.91
CA ASN A 67 -6.06 33.00 -7.76
C ASN A 67 -5.98 32.34 -6.37
N GLN A 68 -6.40 33.04 -5.31
CA GLN A 68 -6.49 32.45 -3.97
C GLN A 68 -7.51 31.31 -3.90
N GLU A 69 -8.68 31.47 -4.54
CA GLU A 69 -9.69 30.43 -4.64
C GLU A 69 -9.15 29.19 -5.38
N LEU A 70 -8.54 29.39 -6.55
CA LEU A 70 -7.92 28.31 -7.32
C LEU A 70 -6.79 27.62 -6.54
N GLU A 71 -5.96 28.36 -5.81
CA GLU A 71 -4.96 27.77 -4.93
C GLU A 71 -5.59 26.93 -3.81
N ALA A 72 -6.69 27.39 -3.22
CA ALA A 72 -7.41 26.66 -2.17
C ALA A 72 -8.05 25.37 -2.73
N GLU A 73 -8.69 25.44 -3.88
CA GLU A 73 -9.25 24.27 -4.58
C GLU A 73 -8.16 23.27 -4.95
N ASN A 74 -7.02 23.74 -5.45
CA ASN A 74 -5.88 22.88 -5.80
C ASN A 74 -5.33 22.16 -4.56
N ARG A 75 -5.16 22.86 -3.45
CA ARG A 75 -4.75 22.24 -2.16
C ARG A 75 -5.77 21.19 -1.71
N MET A 76 -7.07 21.48 -1.86
CA MET A 76 -8.12 20.53 -1.50
C MET A 76 -8.08 19.28 -2.37
N ALA A 77 -7.92 19.44 -3.69
CA ALA A 77 -7.79 18.34 -4.64
C ALA A 77 -6.52 17.50 -4.39
N GLN A 78 -5.41 18.14 -4.02
CA GLN A 78 -4.19 17.43 -3.61
C GLN A 78 -4.42 16.57 -2.36
N HIS A 79 -5.14 17.11 -1.37
CA HIS A 79 -5.47 16.35 -0.15
C HIS A 79 -6.37 15.15 -0.46
N THR A 80 -7.38 15.30 -1.31
CA THR A 80 -8.24 14.17 -1.70
C THR A 80 -7.48 13.11 -2.49
N LEU A 81 -6.57 13.51 -3.37
CA LEU A 81 -5.70 12.56 -4.08
C LEU A 81 -4.81 11.76 -3.10
N GLN A 82 -4.22 12.41 -2.11
CA GLN A 82 -3.41 11.74 -1.09
C GLN A 82 -4.25 10.77 -0.24
N ALA A 83 -5.46 11.18 0.17
CA ALA A 83 -6.37 10.32 0.91
C ALA A 83 -6.75 9.07 0.10
N LEU A 84 -7.14 9.23 -1.17
CA LEU A 84 -7.49 8.12 -2.05
C LEU A 84 -6.29 7.21 -2.34
N GLN A 85 -5.09 7.75 -2.48
CA GLN A 85 -3.86 6.95 -2.61
C GLN A 85 -3.64 6.07 -1.37
N SER A 86 -3.79 6.63 -0.17
CA SER A 86 -3.65 5.87 1.07
C SER A 86 -4.70 4.76 1.20
N GLU A 87 -5.93 5.01 0.76
CA GLU A 87 -7.00 4.01 0.75
C GLU A 87 -6.73 2.89 -0.26
N LEU A 88 -6.25 3.22 -1.47
CA LEU A 88 -5.83 2.24 -2.46
C LEU A 88 -4.71 1.34 -1.94
N ASP A 89 -3.72 1.90 -1.25
CA ASP A 89 -2.62 1.12 -0.70
C ASP A 89 -3.07 0.25 0.48
N SER A 90 -3.99 0.75 1.32
CA SER A 90 -4.63 -0.06 2.37
C SER A 90 -5.41 -1.23 1.77
N LEU A 91 -6.28 -0.97 0.79
CA LEU A 91 -7.08 -2.00 0.13
C LEU A 91 -6.21 -3.02 -0.60
N ARG A 92 -5.12 -2.60 -1.24
CA ARG A 92 -4.14 -3.53 -1.85
C ARG A 92 -3.50 -4.42 -0.80
N ALA A 93 -3.04 -3.84 0.31
CA ALA A 93 -2.42 -4.61 1.40
C ALA A 93 -3.41 -5.63 1.97
N ASP A 94 -4.67 -5.26 2.17
CA ASP A 94 -5.69 -6.16 2.70
C ASP A 94 -6.12 -7.22 1.68
N ASN A 95 -6.20 -6.87 0.39
CA ASN A 95 -6.48 -7.82 -0.68
C ASN A 95 -5.40 -8.91 -0.76
N ILE A 96 -4.11 -8.51 -0.64
CA ILE A 96 -2.99 -9.45 -0.60
C ILE A 96 -3.12 -10.39 0.60
N LYS A 97 -3.38 -9.88 1.80
CA LYS A 97 -3.57 -10.72 3.01
C LYS A 97 -4.73 -11.70 2.84
N LEU A 98 -5.86 -11.23 2.28
CA LEU A 98 -7.02 -12.08 2.06
C LEU A 98 -6.71 -13.18 1.03
N PHE A 99 -6.00 -12.84 -0.04
CA PHE A 99 -5.54 -13.81 -1.02
C PHE A 99 -4.62 -14.87 -0.39
N GLU A 100 -3.67 -14.45 0.45
CA GLU A 100 -2.81 -15.35 1.21
C GLU A 100 -3.63 -16.29 2.10
N LYS A 101 -4.64 -15.77 2.82
CA LYS A 101 -5.57 -16.58 3.65
C LYS A 101 -6.32 -17.61 2.82
N ILE A 102 -6.88 -17.21 1.67
CA ILE A 102 -7.63 -18.12 0.78
C ILE A 102 -6.70 -19.19 0.22
N LYS A 103 -5.53 -18.81 -0.30
CA LYS A 103 -4.56 -19.76 -0.86
C LYS A 103 -4.08 -20.74 0.19
N PHE A 104 -3.84 -20.28 1.42
CA PHE A 104 -3.46 -21.14 2.53
C PHE A 104 -4.55 -22.17 2.85
N LEU A 105 -5.81 -21.73 2.98
CA LEU A 105 -6.96 -22.61 3.20
C LEU A 105 -7.15 -23.62 2.06
N GLN A 106 -6.95 -23.20 0.80
CA GLN A 106 -7.04 -24.08 -0.37
C GLN A 106 -5.89 -25.08 -0.44
N SER A 107 -4.70 -24.71 0.04
CA SER A 107 -3.51 -25.57 0.02
C SER A 107 -3.55 -26.73 1.04
N TYR A 108 -4.54 -26.75 1.93
CA TYR A 108 -4.84 -27.88 2.81
C TYR A 108 -6.00 -28.72 2.23
N PRO A 109 -5.74 -29.75 1.42
CA PRO A 109 -6.76 -30.70 1.01
C PRO A 109 -7.08 -31.61 2.22
N GLY A 110 -8.17 -31.31 2.91
CA GLY A 110 -8.81 -32.24 3.83
C GLY A 110 -8.63 -31.92 5.31
N ARG A 111 -9.49 -31.07 5.86
CA ARG A 111 -10.17 -31.26 7.16
C ARG A 111 -11.08 -30.06 7.43
N GLY A 112 -12.39 -30.24 7.20
CA GLY A 112 -13.39 -29.38 7.81
C GLY A 112 -13.29 -29.51 9.34
N GLY A 113 -12.93 -28.42 10.03
CA GLY A 113 -12.88 -28.39 11.49
C GLY A 113 -11.85 -27.46 12.15
N SER A 114 -11.17 -26.56 11.42
CA SER A 114 -10.07 -25.76 12.00
C SER A 114 -10.01 -24.31 11.49
N SER A 115 -11.17 -23.72 11.13
CA SER A 115 -11.23 -22.30 10.74
C SER A 115 -10.69 -21.39 11.85
N ASP A 116 -11.02 -21.73 13.11
CA ASP A 116 -10.67 -20.98 14.31
C ASP A 116 -9.16 -20.98 14.59
N ASP A 117 -8.48 -22.13 14.49
CA ASP A 117 -7.02 -22.22 14.67
C ASP A 117 -6.26 -21.46 13.57
N THR A 118 -6.75 -21.50 12.33
CA THR A 118 -6.16 -20.71 11.25
C THR A 118 -6.40 -19.22 11.41
N GLU A 119 -7.58 -18.81 11.90
CA GLU A 119 -7.89 -17.41 12.16
C GLU A 119 -7.05 -16.86 13.32
N LEU A 120 -6.90 -17.63 14.40
CA LEU A 120 -6.01 -17.32 15.52
C LEU A 120 -4.54 -17.20 15.06
N ARG A 121 -4.09 -18.06 14.14
CA ARG A 121 -2.75 -17.95 13.53
C ARG A 121 -2.56 -16.66 12.75
N TYR A 122 -3.52 -16.27 11.92
CA TYR A 122 -3.46 -15.01 11.15
C TYR A 122 -3.56 -13.78 12.07
N ALA A 123 -4.41 -13.81 13.08
CA ALA A 123 -4.52 -12.76 14.10
C ALA A 123 -3.19 -12.57 14.84
N SER A 124 -2.57 -13.67 15.29
CA SER A 124 -1.27 -13.63 15.98
C SER A 124 -0.15 -13.06 15.11
N GLN A 125 -0.18 -13.32 13.80
CA GLN A 125 0.84 -12.84 12.85
C GLN A 125 0.66 -11.36 12.49
N TYR A 126 -0.58 -10.86 12.53
CA TYR A 126 -0.90 -9.45 12.37
C TYR A 126 -0.46 -8.65 13.62
N GLU A 127 -0.79 -9.14 14.82
CA GLU A 127 -0.34 -8.53 16.09
C GLU A 127 1.19 -8.49 16.19
N GLU A 128 1.88 -9.55 15.74
CA GLU A 128 3.35 -9.59 15.69
C GLU A 128 3.95 -8.49 14.81
N ARG A 129 3.26 -8.11 13.72
CA ARG A 129 3.73 -7.06 12.79
C ARG A 129 3.38 -5.64 13.23
N LEU A 130 2.43 -5.48 14.14
CA LEU A 130 2.00 -4.18 14.68
C LEU A 130 2.80 -3.74 15.90
N ASP A 131 3.38 -4.66 16.66
CA ASP A 131 4.16 -4.32 17.84
C ASP A 131 5.65 -4.08 17.47
N PRO A 132 6.16 -2.83 17.52
CA PRO A 132 7.53 -2.49 17.14
C PRO A 132 8.60 -3.19 18.01
N PHE A 133 8.22 -3.82 19.13
CA PHE A 133 9.11 -4.53 20.05
C PHE A 133 9.05 -6.07 19.97
N SER A 134 8.23 -6.64 19.08
CA SER A 134 8.06 -8.10 18.94
C SER A 134 9.36 -8.81 18.54
N SER A 135 10.16 -8.18 17.68
CA SER A 135 11.47 -8.68 17.23
C SER A 135 12.51 -8.66 18.34
N PHE A 136 12.48 -7.66 19.22
CA PHE A 136 13.40 -7.53 20.35
C PHE A 136 13.10 -8.57 21.44
N SER A 137 11.83 -8.73 21.81
CA SER A 137 11.39 -9.67 22.83
C SER A 137 11.57 -11.14 22.41
N LYS A 138 11.42 -11.47 21.12
CA LYS A 138 11.79 -12.80 20.58
C LYS A 138 13.30 -13.06 20.66
N ARG A 139 14.12 -12.07 20.31
CA ARG A 139 15.59 -12.19 20.35
C ARG A 139 16.11 -12.35 21.78
N GLU A 140 15.47 -11.71 22.75
CA GLU A 140 15.80 -11.88 24.17
C GLU A 140 15.40 -13.27 24.72
N ARG A 141 14.19 -13.76 24.38
CA ARG A 141 13.75 -15.13 24.74
C ARG A 141 14.65 -16.19 24.12
N GLN A 142 15.05 -16.03 22.87
CA GLN A 142 15.91 -16.99 22.18
C GLN A 142 17.33 -17.06 22.78
N ARG A 143 17.89 -15.93 23.23
CA ARG A 143 19.15 -15.92 23.98
C ARG A 143 19.04 -16.64 25.33
N LYS A 144 17.93 -16.47 26.05
CA LYS A 144 17.65 -17.20 27.30
C LYS A 144 17.40 -18.70 27.08
N TYR A 145 16.82 -19.07 25.94
CA TYR A 145 16.57 -20.47 25.58
C TYR A 145 17.85 -21.22 25.17
N LEU A 146 18.76 -20.54 24.46
CA LEU A 146 20.07 -21.09 24.10
C LEU A 146 21.04 -21.20 25.27
N SER A 147 20.82 -20.45 26.36
CA SER A 147 21.56 -20.62 27.62
C SER A 147 21.07 -21.80 28.47
N LEU A 148 20.09 -22.58 28.02
CA LEU A 148 19.56 -23.74 28.75
C LEU A 148 19.88 -25.05 28.02
N SER A 149 20.77 -25.82 28.66
CA SER A 149 21.29 -27.17 28.38
C SER A 149 20.77 -27.91 27.12
N PRO A 150 21.53 -27.86 26.00
CA PRO A 150 21.29 -28.67 24.79
C PRO A 150 21.62 -30.16 24.94
N TRP A 151 22.34 -30.56 26.01
CA TRP A 151 22.98 -31.89 26.09
C TRP A 151 22.08 -32.99 26.66
N ASP A 152 21.00 -32.67 27.35
CA ASP A 152 20.05 -33.69 27.85
C ASP A 152 19.12 -34.25 26.77
N LYS A 153 18.78 -33.45 25.74
CA LYS A 153 17.84 -33.87 24.69
C LYS A 153 18.45 -34.82 23.67
N ALA A 154 19.75 -34.72 23.42
CA ALA A 154 20.46 -35.58 22.45
C ALA A 154 20.64 -37.01 22.98
N THR A 155 20.96 -37.16 24.26
CA THR A 155 21.16 -38.47 24.89
C THR A 155 19.85 -39.25 24.99
N LEU A 156 18.74 -38.57 25.33
CA LEU A 156 17.42 -39.20 25.46
C LEU A 156 16.77 -39.55 24.11
N SER A 157 17.04 -38.78 23.04
CA SER A 157 16.56 -39.11 21.69
C SER A 157 17.30 -40.30 21.09
N MET A 158 18.62 -40.37 21.30
CA MET A 158 19.44 -41.51 20.86
C MET A 158 19.00 -42.82 21.52
N GLY A 159 18.72 -42.79 22.83
CA GLY A 159 18.24 -43.96 23.58
C GLY A 159 16.83 -44.43 23.17
N ARG A 160 15.90 -43.51 22.92
CA ARG A 160 14.55 -43.87 22.46
C ARG A 160 14.52 -44.37 21.02
N LEU A 161 15.39 -43.86 20.15
CA LEU A 161 15.49 -44.31 18.76
C LEU A 161 15.89 -45.79 18.68
N VAL A 162 16.80 -46.23 19.56
CA VAL A 162 17.24 -47.63 19.66
C VAL A 162 16.15 -48.53 20.25
N LEU A 163 15.45 -48.08 21.30
CA LEU A 163 14.45 -48.91 21.97
C LEU A 163 13.09 -49.00 21.23
N SER A 164 12.72 -47.95 20.49
CA SER A 164 11.41 -47.84 19.84
C SER A 164 11.36 -48.45 18.43
N ASN A 165 12.49 -48.66 17.76
CA ASN A 165 12.48 -49.02 16.35
C ASN A 165 12.31 -50.54 16.16
N LYS A 166 11.23 -50.93 15.45
CA LYS A 166 10.94 -52.33 15.08
C LYS A 166 12.09 -52.95 14.28
N MET A 167 12.84 -52.13 13.54
CA MET A 167 14.04 -52.54 12.80
C MET A 167 15.20 -52.96 13.71
N ALA A 168 15.41 -52.30 14.85
CA ALA A 168 16.49 -52.65 15.77
C ALA A 168 16.29 -54.05 16.38
N ARG A 169 15.03 -54.40 16.69
CA ARG A 169 14.65 -55.74 17.12
C ARG A 169 14.90 -56.80 16.04
N THR A 170 14.55 -56.49 14.78
CA THR A 170 14.81 -57.40 13.65
C THR A 170 16.32 -57.62 13.45
N ILE A 171 17.13 -56.55 13.48
CA ILE A 171 18.58 -56.64 13.33
C ILE A 171 19.22 -57.47 14.47
N GLY A 172 18.79 -57.25 15.71
CA GLY A 172 19.27 -58.03 16.86
C GLY A 172 18.95 -59.53 16.72
N PHE A 173 17.75 -59.88 16.27
CA PHE A 173 17.38 -61.28 16.04
C PHE A 173 18.27 -61.96 15.00
N PHE A 174 18.52 -61.30 13.86
CA PHE A 174 19.43 -61.81 12.83
C PHE A 174 20.87 -61.92 13.33
N TYR A 175 21.35 -60.96 14.11
CA TYR A 175 22.69 -60.99 14.71
C TYR A 175 22.88 -62.23 15.61
N THR A 176 21.89 -62.53 16.46
CA THR A 176 21.94 -63.72 17.33
C THR A 176 21.88 -65.03 16.53
N LEU A 177 21.05 -65.09 15.49
CA LEU A 177 20.91 -66.29 14.65
C LEU A 177 22.20 -66.57 13.87
N PHE A 178 22.81 -65.52 13.30
CA PHE A 178 24.07 -65.63 12.57
C PHE A 178 25.20 -66.14 13.47
N LEU A 179 25.33 -65.60 14.69
CA LEU A 179 26.33 -66.10 15.65
C LEU A 179 26.08 -67.55 16.06
N HIS A 180 24.81 -67.94 16.26
CA HIS A 180 24.49 -69.32 16.62
C HIS A 180 24.85 -70.28 15.48
N CYS A 181 24.54 -69.91 14.22
CA CYS A 181 24.97 -70.69 13.06
C CYS A 181 26.50 -70.80 12.97
N LEU A 182 27.24 -69.73 13.26
CA LEU A 182 28.71 -69.73 13.20
C LEU A 182 29.32 -70.59 14.32
N VAL A 183 28.76 -70.56 15.53
CA VAL A 183 29.26 -71.34 16.68
C VAL A 183 28.95 -72.84 16.55
N PHE A 184 27.80 -73.19 15.95
CA PHE A 184 27.37 -74.58 15.76
C PHE A 184 27.82 -75.20 14.43
N LEU A 185 28.53 -74.44 13.59
CA LEU A 185 29.23 -74.94 12.40
C LEU A 185 30.71 -75.14 12.72
#